data_AF-A0A7S2G7A4-F1
#
_entry.id   AF-A0A7S2G7A4-F1
#
_cell.length_a   1.000
_cell.length_b   1.000
_cell.length_c   1.000
_cell.angle_alpha   90.00
_cell.angle_beta   90.00
_cell.angle_gamma   90.00
#
_symmetry.space_group_name_H-M   'P 1'
#
loop_
_entity.id
_entity.type
_entity.pdbx_description
1 polymer ?
#
loop_
_entity_poly.entity_id
_entity_poly.type
_entity_poly.pdbx_seq_one_letter_code
_entity_poly.pdbx_strand_id
1 'polypeptide(L)'
;VPGLFIAKSSALAAFSVGRSTSMVVDCGGGGTSVVPVLDGYVLNKPIQRSHRGGEWLTEQVHNFLGKQSITVHPRYAVNRKRTRDGTLASDLAAFPKTHPSYVQRCRLEAV
;
A
#
# COMPACT_ATOMS: atom_id res chain seq x y z
N VAL A 1 3.56 15.96 29.08
CA VAL A 1 2.74 14.73 28.84
C VAL A 1 3.07 13.74 29.95
N PRO A 2 2.12 13.32 30.79
CA PRO A 2 2.39 12.28 31.78
C PRO A 2 2.27 10.90 31.10
N GLY A 3 3.39 10.19 30.98
CA GLY A 3 3.45 8.78 30.53
C GLY A 3 3.35 8.56 29.01
N LEU A 4 4.45 8.75 28.28
CA LEU A 4 4.60 8.32 26.88
C LEU A 4 5.61 7.18 26.80
N PHE A 5 5.26 6.07 26.15
CA PHE A 5 6.15 4.96 25.89
C PHE A 5 6.32 4.75 24.38
N ILE A 6 7.57 4.78 23.91
CA ILE A 6 7.92 4.57 22.51
C ILE A 6 8.66 3.23 22.42
N ALA A 7 8.16 2.33 21.58
CA ALA A 7 8.77 1.03 21.33
C ALA A 7 8.75 0.69 19.85
N LYS A 8 9.57 -0.30 19.45
CA LYS A 8 9.57 -0.81 18.08
C LYS A 8 8.26 -1.52 17.79
N SER A 9 7.68 -1.25 16.63
CA SER A 9 6.45 -1.91 16.15
C SER A 9 6.54 -3.44 16.25
N SER A 10 7.69 -4.04 15.88
CA SER A 10 7.90 -5.49 15.97
C SER A 10 7.86 -6.03 17.41
N ALA A 11 8.34 -5.27 18.40
CA ALA A 11 8.24 -5.68 19.80
C ALA A 11 6.77 -5.67 20.27
N LEU A 12 6.03 -4.63 19.87
CA LEU A 12 4.61 -4.49 20.19
C LEU A 12 3.75 -5.56 19.50
N ALA A 13 4.10 -5.94 18.26
CA ALA A 13 3.44 -7.01 17.52
C ALA A 13 3.71 -8.40 18.14
N ALA A 14 4.92 -8.66 18.62
CA ALA A 14 5.21 -9.90 19.36
C ALA A 14 4.45 -9.95 20.69
N PHE A 15 4.39 -8.82 21.39
CA PHE A 15 3.66 -8.66 22.65
C PHE A 15 2.16 -8.88 22.50
N SER A 16 1.54 -8.39 21.42
CA SER A 16 0.10 -8.59 21.19
C SER A 16 -0.30 -10.07 21.04
N VAL A 17 0.64 -10.92 20.63
CA VAL A 17 0.46 -12.38 20.53
C VAL A 17 0.94 -13.11 21.80
N GLY A 18 1.47 -12.39 22.79
CA GLY A 18 1.99 -12.96 24.03
C GLY A 18 3.24 -13.83 23.83
N ARG A 19 4.01 -13.60 22.77
CA ARG A 19 5.22 -14.37 22.46
C ARG A 19 6.46 -13.58 22.82
N SER A 20 7.22 -14.09 23.79
CA SER A 20 8.52 -13.51 24.17
C SER A 20 9.57 -13.67 23.05
N THR A 21 9.52 -14.79 22.33
CA THR A 21 10.43 -15.09 21.21
C THR A 21 9.63 -15.30 19.94
N SER A 22 9.89 -14.50 18.91
CA SER A 22 9.17 -14.52 17.64
C SER A 22 9.99 -13.90 16.51
N MET A 23 9.56 -14.12 15.26
CA MET A 23 10.08 -13.41 14.11
C MET A 23 8.92 -12.65 13.47
N VAL A 24 8.99 -11.32 13.49
CA VAL A 24 7.95 -10.45 12.95
C VAL A 24 8.31 -10.08 11.52
N VAL A 25 7.41 -10.39 10.59
CA VAL A 25 7.50 -9.97 9.19
C VAL A 25 6.41 -8.93 8.96
N ASP A 26 6.84 -7.68 8.74
CA ASP A 26 5.95 -6.54 8.48
C ASP A 26 6.02 -6.14 7.01
N CYS A 27 4.87 -6.15 6.32
CA CYS A 27 4.74 -5.84 4.91
C CYS A 27 3.88 -4.59 4.74
N GLY A 28 4.52 -3.43 4.63
CA GLY A 28 3.86 -2.14 4.46
C GLY A 28 3.85 -1.65 3.01
N GLY A 29 3.33 -0.43 2.80
CA GLY A 29 3.35 0.23 1.48
C GLY A 29 4.76 0.48 0.96
N GLY A 30 5.61 1.13 1.78
CA GLY A 30 6.97 1.53 1.38
C GLY A 30 8.05 0.44 1.49
N GLY A 31 7.71 -0.75 1.97
CA GLY A 31 8.68 -1.83 2.11
C GLY A 31 8.25 -2.96 3.04
N THR A 32 9.09 -3.97 3.10
CA THR A 32 8.95 -5.16 3.93
C THR A 32 10.12 -5.23 4.92
N SER A 33 9.86 -5.66 6.15
CA SER A 33 10.90 -5.82 7.16
C SER A 33 10.74 -7.12 7.94
N VAL A 34 11.85 -7.78 8.22
CA VAL A 34 11.92 -9.00 9.02
C VAL A 34 12.74 -8.70 10.26
N VAL A 35 12.10 -8.80 11.42
CA VAL A 35 12.65 -8.38 12.71
C VAL A 35 12.49 -9.51 13.72
N PRO A 36 13.58 -10.15 14.15
CA PRO A 36 13.53 -11.15 15.20
C PRO A 36 13.44 -10.49 16.59
N VAL A 37 12.59 -11.08 17.43
CA VAL A 37 12.40 -10.75 18.84
C VAL A 37 12.80 -11.97 19.67
N LEU A 38 13.67 -11.77 20.66
CA LEU A 38 14.15 -12.81 21.57
C LEU A 38 13.97 -12.31 23.00
N ASP A 39 13.24 -13.05 23.82
CA ASP A 39 12.93 -12.71 25.21
C ASP A 39 12.39 -11.28 25.41
N GLY A 40 11.57 -10.81 24.45
CA GLY A 40 11.00 -9.46 24.44
C GLY A 40 11.91 -8.38 23.84
N TYR A 41 13.16 -8.71 23.51
CA TYR A 41 14.11 -7.78 22.91
C TYR A 41 14.20 -7.93 21.39
N VAL A 42 14.20 -6.81 20.68
CA VAL A 42 14.46 -6.79 19.23
C VAL A 42 15.97 -6.86 18.98
N LEU A 43 16.41 -7.88 18.25
CA LEU A 43 17.81 -8.00 17.84
C LEU A 43 18.07 -7.08 16.64
N ASN A 44 18.94 -6.07 16.81
CA ASN A 44 19.15 -5.05 15.76
C ASN A 44 20.00 -5.52 14.58
N LYS A 45 21.02 -6.36 14.82
CA LYS A 45 21.96 -6.83 13.79
C LYS A 45 21.31 -7.71 12.71
N PRO A 46 20.46 -8.70 13.05
CA PRO A 46 19.86 -9.58 12.05
C PRO A 46 18.63 -9.00 11.33
N ILE A 47 18.28 -7.71 11.55
CA ILE A 47 17.13 -7.10 10.87
C ILE A 47 17.37 -7.05 9.37
N GLN A 48 16.40 -7.55 8.60
CA GLN A 48 16.40 -7.45 7.14
C GLN A 48 15.29 -6.49 6.70
N ARG A 49 15.60 -5.61 5.77
CA ARG A 49 14.63 -4.68 5.17
C ARG A 49 14.74 -4.75 3.66
N SER A 50 13.60 -4.76 3.00
CA SER A 50 13.49 -4.67 1.56
C SER A 50 12.55 -3.53 1.20
N HIS A 51 12.89 -2.79 0.14
CA HIS A 51 12.02 -1.74 -0.39
C HIS A 51 10.84 -2.30 -1.22
N ARG A 52 10.69 -3.62 -1.25
CA ARG A 52 9.55 -4.28 -1.89
C ARG A 52 8.37 -4.31 -0.91
N GLY A 53 7.47 -3.35 -1.04
CA GLY A 53 6.21 -3.28 -0.30
C GLY A 53 5.00 -3.30 -1.22
N GLY A 54 3.88 -2.80 -0.72
CA GLY A 54 2.64 -2.65 -1.50
C GLY A 54 2.79 -1.68 -2.67
N GLU A 55 3.52 -0.57 -2.50
CA GLU A 55 3.69 0.43 -3.57
C GLU A 55 4.51 -0.14 -4.73
N TRP A 56 5.58 -0.88 -4.41
CA TRP A 56 6.35 -1.62 -5.41
C TRP A 56 5.47 -2.63 -6.16
N LEU A 57 4.58 -3.35 -5.46
CA LEU A 57 3.66 -4.30 -6.08
C LEU A 57 2.69 -3.61 -7.05
N THR A 58 2.11 -2.49 -6.64
CA THR A 58 1.24 -1.65 -7.48
C THR A 58 1.96 -1.19 -8.75
N GLU A 59 3.21 -0.75 -8.65
CA GLU A 59 4.03 -0.39 -9.81
C GLU A 59 4.26 -1.58 -10.74
N GLN A 60 4.54 -2.78 -10.20
CA GLN A 60 4.72 -3.98 -11.02
C GLN A 60 3.45 -4.34 -11.78
N VAL A 61 2.28 -4.27 -11.14
CA VAL A 61 1.00 -4.56 -11.79
C VAL A 61 0.68 -3.49 -12.85
N HIS A 62 0.91 -2.21 -12.56
CA HIS A 62 0.75 -1.14 -13.54
C HIS A 62 1.65 -1.36 -14.78
N ASN A 63 2.92 -1.72 -14.57
CA ASN A 63 3.85 -2.02 -15.65
C ASN A 63 3.43 -3.27 -16.45
N PHE A 64 2.87 -4.28 -15.78
CA PHE A 64 2.35 -5.47 -16.43
C PHE A 64 1.13 -5.15 -17.32
N LEU A 65 0.18 -4.38 -16.81
CA LEU A 65 -1.00 -3.94 -17.57
C LEU A 65 -0.61 -3.06 -18.77
N GLY A 66 0.38 -2.17 -18.59
CA GLY A 66 0.94 -1.36 -19.68
C GLY A 66 1.55 -2.22 -20.80
N LYS A 67 2.23 -3.32 -20.47
CA LYS A 67 2.73 -4.28 -21.47
C LYS A 67 1.60 -4.99 -22.22
N GLN A 68 0.44 -5.16 -21.60
CA GLN A 68 -0.75 -5.72 -22.23
C GLN A 68 -1.60 -4.68 -22.98
N SER A 69 -1.12 -3.44 -23.14
CA SER A 69 -1.83 -2.31 -23.74
C SER A 69 -3.14 -1.93 -23.03
N ILE A 70 -3.29 -2.31 -21.76
CA ILE A 70 -4.44 -1.94 -20.94
C ILE A 70 -4.14 -0.61 -20.25
N THR A 71 -4.93 0.43 -20.57
CA THR A 71 -4.79 1.75 -19.93
C THR A 71 -5.65 1.82 -18.67
N VAL A 72 -5.01 2.01 -17.52
CA VAL A 72 -5.70 2.16 -16.24
C VAL A 72 -6.17 3.62 -16.08
N HIS A 73 -7.48 3.79 -15.94
CA HIS A 73 -8.09 5.11 -15.69
C HIS A 73 -8.43 5.27 -14.21
N PRO A 74 -8.06 6.40 -13.59
CA PRO A 74 -8.41 6.64 -12.18
C PRO A 74 -9.93 6.75 -12.04
N ARG A 75 -10.46 6.30 -10.89
CA ARG A 75 -11.92 6.25 -10.65
C ARG A 75 -12.62 7.59 -10.86
N TYR A 76 -11.98 8.69 -10.46
CA TYR A 76 -12.58 10.02 -10.63
C TYR A 76 -12.76 10.39 -12.11
N ALA A 77 -11.96 9.84 -13.03
CA ALA A 77 -12.07 10.12 -14.46
C ALA A 77 -13.21 9.34 -15.13
N VAL A 78 -13.83 8.37 -14.44
CA VAL A 78 -14.92 7.56 -15.01
C VAL A 78 -16.26 8.15 -14.59
N ASN A 79 -17.00 8.68 -15.55
CA ASN A 79 -18.37 9.15 -15.35
C ASN A 79 -19.36 8.06 -15.80
N ARG A 80 -20.13 7.52 -14.86
CA ARG A 80 -21.05 6.42 -15.12
C ARG A 80 -22.44 6.99 -15.36
N LYS A 81 -22.91 6.93 -16.61
CA LYS A 81 -24.26 7.34 -16.99
C LYS A 81 -25.14 6.11 -17.17
N ARG A 82 -26.37 6.17 -16.65
CA ARG A 82 -27.41 5.18 -16.97
C ARG A 82 -28.07 5.59 -18.27
N THR A 83 -27.95 4.75 -19.30
CA THR A 83 -28.70 4.91 -20.54
C THR A 83 -30.15 4.53 -20.31
N ARG A 84 -31.08 5.11 -21.09
CA ARG A 84 -32.53 4.83 -21.01
C ARG A 84 -32.87 3.34 -21.20
N ASP A 85 -31.99 2.59 -21.87
CA ASP A 85 -32.11 1.16 -22.12
C ASP A 85 -31.63 0.27 -20.95
N GLY A 86 -31.28 0.85 -19.80
CA GLY A 86 -30.82 0.13 -18.61
C GLY A 86 -29.34 -0.27 -18.61
N THR A 87 -28.65 -0.11 -19.75
CA THR A 87 -27.21 -0.35 -19.88
C THR A 87 -26.40 0.77 -19.22
N LEU A 88 -25.28 0.42 -18.60
CA LEU A 88 -24.36 1.38 -17.96
C LEU A 88 -23.31 1.81 -18.97
N ALA A 89 -23.37 3.05 -19.42
CA ALA A 89 -22.32 3.66 -20.24
C ALA A 89 -21.31 4.37 -19.32
N SER A 90 -20.02 4.25 -19.63
CA SER A 90 -18.94 4.94 -18.91
C SER A 90 -18.20 5.87 -19.87
N ASP A 91 -18.26 7.17 -19.58
CA ASP A 91 -17.52 8.20 -20.30
C ASP A 91 -16.27 8.61 -19.50
N LEU A 92 -15.20 9.00 -20.18
CA LEU A 92 -14.03 9.58 -19.53
C LEU A 92 -14.21 11.11 -19.38
N ALA A 93 -14.25 11.59 -18.15
CA ALA A 93 -14.36 13.01 -17.83
C ALA A 93 -12.97 13.64 -17.58
N ALA A 94 -12.77 14.86 -18.08
CA ALA A 94 -11.56 15.63 -17.86
C ALA A 94 -11.67 16.50 -16.60
N PHE A 95 -10.67 16.44 -15.72
CA PHE A 95 -10.59 17.25 -14.49
C PHE A 95 -9.32 18.11 -14.51
N PRO A 96 -9.35 19.29 -15.17
CA PRO A 96 -8.16 20.10 -15.40
C PRO A 96 -7.62 20.81 -14.14
N LYS A 97 -8.40 20.86 -13.05
CA LYS A 97 -8.00 21.51 -11.78
C LYS A 97 -7.31 20.56 -10.78
N THR A 98 -7.05 19.32 -11.19
CA THR A 98 -6.45 18.31 -10.31
C THR A 98 -4.93 18.44 -10.30
N HIS A 99 -4.33 18.50 -9.11
CA HIS A 99 -2.87 18.59 -8.97
C HIS A 99 -2.18 17.32 -9.51
N PRO A 100 -1.04 17.40 -10.21
CA PRO A 100 -0.36 16.24 -10.81
C PRO A 100 -0.06 15.10 -9.82
N SER A 101 0.31 15.42 -8.58
CA SER A 101 0.57 14.38 -7.55
C SER A 101 -0.68 13.56 -7.20
N TYR A 102 -1.85 14.18 -7.21
CA TYR A 102 -3.11 13.47 -6.96
C TYR A 102 -3.50 12.60 -8.16
N VAL A 103 -3.28 13.10 -9.39
CA VAL A 103 -3.47 12.31 -10.61
C VAL A 103 -2.59 11.05 -10.59
N GLN A 104 -1.32 11.21 -10.23
CA GLN A 104 -0.35 10.11 -10.09
C GLN A 104 -0.83 9.10 -9.04
N ARG A 105 -1.18 9.57 -7.84
CA ARG A 105 -1.66 8.73 -6.73
C ARG A 105 -2.91 7.93 -7.12
N CYS A 106 -3.92 8.58 -7.67
CA CYS A 106 -5.16 7.91 -8.07
C CYS A 106 -4.99 6.96 -9.25
N ARG A 107 -3.97 7.15 -10.11
CA ARG A 107 -3.62 6.16 -11.13
C ARG A 107 -3.05 4.89 -10.51
N LEU A 108 -2.18 5.03 -9.51
CA LEU A 108 -1.62 3.89 -8.79
C LEU A 108 -2.68 3.18 -7.94
N GLU A 109 -3.57 3.93 -7.27
CA GLU A 109 -4.70 3.36 -6.49
C GLU A 109 -5.81 2.71 -7.35
N ALA A 110 -5.79 2.91 -8.67
CA ALA A 110 -6.79 2.35 -9.57
C ALA A 110 -6.47 0.91 -10.04
N VAL A 111 -5.28 0.42 -9.70
CA VAL A 111 -4.81 -0.96 -9.92
C VAL A 111 -5.16 -1.82 -8.72
#